data_AF-A0A4R2RUA5-F1
#
_entry.id   AF-A0A4R2RUA5-F1
#
_cell.length_a   1.000
_cell.length_b   1.000
_cell.length_c   1.000
_cell.angle_alpha   90.00
_cell.angle_beta   90.00
_cell.angle_gamma   90.00
#
_symmetry.space_group_name_H-M   'P 1'
#
loop_
_entity.id
_entity.type
_entity.pdbx_description
1 polymer ?
#
loop_
_entity_poly.entity_id
_entity_poly.type
_entity_poly.pdbx_seq_one_letter_code
_entity_poly.pdbx_strand_id
1 'polypeptide(L)'
;MLDLHSRIRGGVYGCAIGDALGATVEFMAADEINQQYGELRDIVGGGWLDLTPGQWTDDTEMMIAVAEGIIENPKESVPAIGKRFVNWFQTNPPDVGLTIRTVISSVIRSGEWYESSRKLHEESGMTAGNGALMRTLPVGIVYGVSEFPSDTLVQAHEIARMTHWDVEASATCGLFLNGAFIDPSVLER
;
A
#
# COMPACT_ATOMS: atom_id res chain seq x y z
N MET A 1 -25.51 -2.93 -12.42
CA MET A 1 -24.05 -2.79 -12.24
C MET A 1 -23.82 -2.25 -10.83
N LEU A 2 -22.72 -2.57 -10.15
CA LEU A 2 -22.43 -1.96 -8.83
C LEU A 2 -22.14 -0.47 -9.02
N ASP A 3 -22.74 0.38 -8.18
CA ASP A 3 -22.44 1.82 -8.19
C ASP A 3 -20.98 2.10 -7.76
N LEU A 4 -20.49 3.29 -8.09
CA LEU A 4 -19.12 3.70 -7.81
C LEU A 4 -18.78 3.63 -6.31
N HIS A 5 -19.70 4.04 -5.45
CA HIS A 5 -19.49 4.02 -4.00
C HIS A 5 -19.31 2.58 -3.48
N SER A 6 -20.11 1.64 -3.98
CA SER A 6 -20.02 0.22 -3.67
C SER A 6 -18.72 -0.39 -4.17
N ARG A 7 -18.23 0.02 -5.34
CA ARG A 7 -16.93 -0.41 -5.88
C ARG A 7 -15.75 0.11 -5.03
N ILE A 8 -15.78 1.38 -4.66
CA ILE A 8 -14.77 1.99 -3.78
C ILE A 8 -14.73 1.26 -2.43
N ARG A 9 -15.89 1.07 -1.79
CA ARG A 9 -15.99 0.33 -0.53
C ARG A 9 -15.49 -1.10 -0.68
N GLY A 10 -15.89 -1.79 -1.76
CA GLY A 10 -15.44 -3.14 -2.05
C GLY A 10 -13.92 -3.25 -2.22
N GLY A 11 -13.29 -2.28 -2.89
CA GLY A 11 -11.83 -2.23 -3.03
C GLY A 11 -11.13 -2.02 -1.69
N VAL A 12 -11.55 -1.01 -0.91
CA VAL A 12 -10.93 -0.69 0.39
C VAL A 12 -11.12 -1.83 1.39
N TYR A 13 -12.34 -2.35 1.52
CA TYR A 13 -12.60 -3.48 2.42
C TYR A 13 -11.95 -4.77 1.91
N GLY A 14 -11.90 -4.98 0.60
CA GLY A 14 -11.24 -6.13 -0.01
C GLY A 14 -9.74 -6.17 0.33
N CYS A 15 -9.05 -5.03 0.25
CA CYS A 15 -7.66 -4.93 0.68
C CYS A 15 -7.51 -5.28 2.17
N ALA A 16 -8.31 -4.67 3.06
CA ALA A 16 -8.21 -4.93 4.50
C ALA A 16 -8.57 -6.38 4.90
N ILE A 17 -9.56 -6.98 4.22
CA ILE A 17 -9.95 -8.38 4.42
C ILE A 17 -8.85 -9.31 3.91
N GLY A 18 -8.26 -9.01 2.74
CA GLY A 18 -7.18 -9.79 2.15
C GLY A 18 -5.91 -9.78 2.99
N ASP A 19 -5.54 -8.60 3.50
CA ASP A 19 -4.47 -8.40 4.47
C ASP A 19 -4.71 -9.27 5.73
N ALA A 20 -5.83 -9.05 6.44
CA ALA A 20 -6.12 -9.78 7.67
C ALA A 20 -6.23 -11.32 7.49
N LEU A 21 -6.68 -11.79 6.32
CA LEU A 21 -6.72 -13.21 5.99
C LEU A 21 -5.32 -13.76 5.67
N GLY A 22 -4.53 -13.02 4.88
CA GLY A 22 -3.21 -13.43 4.40
C GLY A 22 -2.15 -13.41 5.51
N ALA A 23 -2.25 -12.49 6.46
CA ALA A 23 -1.30 -12.33 7.56
C ALA A 23 -1.14 -13.61 8.41
N THR A 24 -2.20 -14.42 8.54
CA THR A 24 -2.14 -15.72 9.23
C THR A 24 -1.09 -16.67 8.64
N VAL A 25 -0.88 -16.59 7.32
CA VAL A 25 -0.04 -17.54 6.56
C VAL A 25 1.18 -16.89 5.93
N GLU A 26 1.51 -15.67 6.35
CA GLU A 26 2.72 -15.00 5.89
C GLU A 26 3.96 -15.83 6.24
N PHE A 27 4.89 -15.91 5.28
CA PHE A 27 6.10 -16.73 5.32
C PHE A 27 5.90 -18.25 5.34
N MET A 28 4.67 -18.75 5.25
CA MET A 28 4.40 -20.18 5.09
C MET A 28 4.48 -20.61 3.63
N ALA A 29 5.03 -21.80 3.38
CA ALA A 29 4.94 -22.47 2.10
C ALA A 29 3.54 -23.05 1.86
N ALA A 30 3.15 -23.22 0.59
CA ALA A 30 1.80 -23.68 0.24
C ALA A 30 1.45 -25.06 0.80
N ASP A 31 2.43 -25.96 0.93
CA ASP A 31 2.28 -27.27 1.55
C ASP A 31 2.08 -27.18 3.07
N GLU A 32 2.78 -26.26 3.76
CA GLU A 32 2.57 -25.97 5.18
C GLU A 32 1.15 -25.43 5.43
N ILE A 33 0.69 -24.49 4.59
CA ILE A 33 -0.67 -23.95 4.66
C ILE A 33 -1.70 -25.07 4.48
N ASN A 34 -1.52 -25.91 3.46
CA ASN A 34 -2.43 -27.03 3.20
C ASN A 34 -2.38 -28.10 4.31
N GLN A 35 -1.23 -28.34 4.93
CA GLN A 35 -1.12 -29.28 6.03
C GLN A 35 -1.83 -28.78 7.30
N GLN A 36 -1.67 -27.48 7.61
CA GLN A 36 -2.19 -26.91 8.85
C GLN A 36 -3.65 -26.49 8.75
N TYR A 37 -4.06 -25.91 7.62
CA TYR A 37 -5.38 -25.33 7.43
C TYR A 37 -6.21 -26.03 6.35
N GLY A 38 -5.58 -26.83 5.48
CA GLY A 38 -6.21 -27.33 4.25
C GLY A 38 -6.44 -26.19 3.27
N GLU A 39 -7.55 -25.48 3.45
CA GLU A 39 -7.86 -24.25 2.75
C GLU A 39 -8.27 -23.18 3.77
N LEU A 40 -7.45 -22.14 3.91
CA LEU A 40 -7.77 -21.04 4.81
C LEU A 40 -8.86 -20.16 4.18
N ARG A 41 -10.06 -20.16 4.79
CA ARG A 41 -11.24 -19.41 4.31
C ARG A 41 -11.72 -18.34 5.27
N ASP A 42 -11.39 -18.48 6.55
CA ASP A 42 -11.84 -17.60 7.62
C ASP A 42 -10.67 -16.78 8.15
N ILE A 43 -10.94 -15.54 8.58
CA ILE A 43 -9.95 -14.71 9.26
C ILE A 43 -9.80 -15.22 10.69
N VAL A 44 -8.72 -15.94 10.95
CA VAL A 44 -8.46 -16.59 12.25
C VAL A 44 -7.36 -15.90 13.07
N GLY A 45 -6.68 -14.89 12.53
CA GLY A 45 -5.54 -14.24 13.19
C GLY A 45 -4.33 -15.19 13.32
N GLY A 46 -3.56 -15.04 14.39
CA GLY A 46 -2.34 -15.82 14.63
C GLY A 46 -1.20 -15.40 13.70
N GLY A 47 -0.60 -16.38 13.03
CA GLY A 47 0.60 -16.17 12.22
C GLY A 47 1.83 -15.83 13.06
N TRP A 48 2.92 -15.45 12.40
CA TRP A 48 4.18 -15.12 13.08
C TRP A 48 4.09 -13.84 13.95
N LEU A 49 3.07 -13.01 13.70
CA LEU A 49 2.77 -11.78 14.44
C LEU A 49 1.80 -11.98 15.62
N ASP A 50 1.26 -13.19 15.83
CA ASP A 50 0.27 -13.50 16.87
C ASP A 50 -0.93 -12.54 16.88
N LEU A 51 -1.48 -12.26 15.68
CA LEU A 51 -2.55 -11.29 15.48
C LEU A 51 -3.87 -11.76 16.07
N THR A 52 -4.70 -10.82 16.52
CA THR A 52 -6.09 -11.14 16.85
C THR A 52 -6.92 -11.36 15.58
N PRO A 53 -7.95 -12.23 15.57
CA PRO A 53 -8.81 -12.40 14.40
C PRO A 53 -9.42 -11.06 13.94
N GLY A 54 -9.19 -10.70 12.68
CA GLY A 54 -9.68 -9.45 12.07
C GLY A 54 -8.67 -8.30 12.11
N GLN A 55 -7.53 -8.47 12.78
CA GLN A 55 -6.44 -7.49 12.77
C GLN A 55 -5.68 -7.56 11.44
N TRP A 56 -5.47 -6.39 10.84
CA TRP A 56 -4.68 -6.17 9.62
C TRP A 56 -3.25 -5.71 9.94
N THR A 57 -2.37 -5.68 8.95
CA THR A 57 -0.94 -5.32 9.07
C THR A 57 -0.63 -3.93 8.49
N ASP A 58 0.66 -3.70 8.18
CA ASP A 58 1.16 -2.47 7.59
C ASP A 58 0.55 -2.17 6.21
N ASP A 59 0.15 -3.18 5.43
CA ASP A 59 -0.59 -3.02 4.17
C ASP A 59 -1.79 -2.08 4.34
N THR A 60 -2.71 -2.41 5.25
CA THR A 60 -3.92 -1.61 5.50
C THR A 60 -3.62 -0.30 6.21
N GLU A 61 -2.74 -0.32 7.22
CA GLU A 61 -2.40 0.89 7.98
C GLU A 61 -1.76 1.96 7.09
N MET A 62 -0.83 1.55 6.23
CA MET A 62 -0.19 2.47 5.28
C MET A 62 -1.13 2.88 4.13
N MET A 63 -2.04 1.99 3.68
CA MET A 63 -3.09 2.36 2.74
C MET A 63 -3.99 3.48 3.30
N ILE A 64 -4.41 3.37 4.57
CA ILE A 64 -5.20 4.40 5.25
C ILE A 64 -4.42 5.71 5.32
N ALA A 65 -3.13 5.65 5.70
CA ALA A 65 -2.29 6.84 5.75
C ALA A 65 -2.14 7.54 4.38
N VAL A 66 -2.06 6.77 3.28
CA VAL A 66 -2.08 7.32 1.91
C VAL A 66 -3.42 8.00 1.63
N ALA A 67 -4.53 7.32 1.90
CA ALA A 67 -5.88 7.86 1.65
C ALA A 67 -6.10 9.18 2.39
N GLU A 68 -5.79 9.22 3.69
CA GLU A 68 -5.96 10.43 4.50
C GLU A 68 -5.03 11.58 4.05
N GLY A 69 -3.79 11.27 3.66
CA GLY A 69 -2.85 12.28 3.17
C GLY A 69 -3.31 12.90 1.84
N ILE A 70 -3.88 12.09 0.94
CA ILE A 70 -4.48 12.57 -0.30
C ILE A 70 -5.73 13.43 0.00
N ILE A 71 -6.59 13.01 0.92
CA ILE A 71 -7.79 13.78 1.31
C ILE A 71 -7.40 15.15 1.89
N GLU A 72 -6.32 15.20 2.68
CA GLU A 72 -5.84 16.45 3.27
C GLU A 72 -5.33 17.44 2.22
N ASN A 73 -4.55 16.96 1.25
CA ASN A 73 -4.05 17.80 0.15
C ASN A 73 -3.88 17.00 -1.15
N PRO A 74 -4.91 16.94 -2.01
CA PRO A 74 -4.86 16.13 -3.23
C PRO A 74 -3.92 16.70 -4.30
N LYS A 75 -3.49 17.97 -4.20
CA LYS A 75 -2.54 18.55 -5.18
C LYS A 75 -1.08 18.31 -4.79
N GLU A 76 -0.83 18.14 -3.51
CA GLU A 76 0.51 17.98 -2.93
C GLU A 76 0.41 17.03 -1.73
N SER A 77 0.15 15.75 -2.01
CA SER A 77 -0.18 14.76 -0.97
C SER A 77 1.04 14.22 -0.23
N VAL A 78 2.23 14.25 -0.83
CA VAL A 78 3.47 13.64 -0.30
C VAL A 78 3.83 14.13 1.11
N PRO A 79 3.82 15.45 1.43
CA PRO A 79 4.06 15.91 2.80
C PRO A 79 3.04 15.36 3.81
N ALA A 80 1.76 15.34 3.45
CA ALA A 80 0.67 14.89 4.33
C ALA A 80 0.70 13.37 4.57
N ILE A 81 1.03 12.59 3.53
CA ILE A 81 1.27 11.13 3.62
C ILE A 81 2.51 10.87 4.47
N GLY A 82 3.60 11.59 4.21
CA GLY A 82 4.87 11.40 4.90
C GLY A 82 4.76 11.63 6.40
N LYS A 83 4.07 12.69 6.82
CA LYS A 83 3.76 12.93 8.24
C LYS A 83 3.04 11.73 8.88
N ARG A 84 2.08 11.12 8.18
CA ARG A 84 1.34 9.96 8.68
C ARG A 84 2.21 8.71 8.75
N PHE A 85 3.04 8.45 7.76
CA PHE A 85 4.01 7.34 7.82
C PHE A 85 4.97 7.47 8.99
N VAL A 86 5.49 8.68 9.27
CA VAL A 86 6.35 8.91 10.43
C VAL A 86 5.59 8.68 11.74
N ASN A 87 4.38 9.23 11.87
CA ASN A 87 3.55 9.06 13.07
C ASN A 87 3.21 7.59 13.31
N TRP A 88 2.77 6.87 12.27
CA TRP A 88 2.51 5.43 12.30
C TRP A 88 3.75 4.64 12.70
N PHE A 89 4.90 4.91 12.06
CA PHE A 89 6.14 4.21 12.41
C PHE A 89 6.55 4.42 13.88
N GLN A 90 6.27 5.60 14.44
CA GLN A 90 6.53 5.92 15.85
C GLN A 90 5.60 5.19 16.84
N THR A 91 4.46 4.64 16.40
CA THR A 91 3.63 3.77 17.25
C THR A 91 4.23 2.37 17.42
N ASN A 92 5.39 2.10 16.78
CA ASN A 92 6.07 0.82 16.78
C ASN A 92 5.15 -0.33 16.33
N PRO A 93 4.65 -0.27 15.07
CA PRO A 93 3.77 -1.30 14.53
C PRO A 93 4.46 -2.67 14.55
N PRO A 94 3.68 -3.77 14.67
CA PRO A 94 4.21 -5.11 14.84
C PRO A 94 5.00 -5.58 13.61
N ASP A 95 4.65 -5.08 12.42
CA ASP A 95 5.38 -5.32 11.19
C ASP A 95 5.67 -4.02 10.42
N VAL A 96 6.83 -3.99 9.77
CA VAL A 96 7.24 -2.95 8.82
C VAL A 96 8.27 -3.57 7.88
N GLY A 97 7.96 -3.60 6.58
CA GLY A 97 8.92 -4.01 5.56
C GLY A 97 10.28 -3.28 5.64
N LEU A 98 11.37 -4.00 5.40
CA LEU A 98 12.75 -3.50 5.60
C LEU A 98 13.07 -2.21 4.84
N THR A 99 12.63 -2.11 3.58
CA THR A 99 12.81 -0.90 2.75
C THR A 99 12.11 0.31 3.39
N ILE A 100 10.86 0.13 3.82
CA ILE A 100 10.06 1.18 4.47
C ILE A 100 10.73 1.61 5.77
N ARG A 101 11.07 0.64 6.64
CA ARG A 101 11.76 0.89 7.91
C ARG A 101 13.04 1.69 7.72
N THR A 102 13.86 1.30 6.75
CA THR A 102 15.14 1.94 6.46
C THR A 102 14.96 3.38 5.97
N VAL A 103 14.01 3.60 5.05
CA VAL A 103 13.71 4.94 4.54
C VAL A 103 13.14 5.84 5.63
N ILE A 104 12.12 5.40 6.37
CA ILE A 104 11.52 6.22 7.44
C ILE A 104 12.55 6.60 8.50
N SER A 105 13.43 5.66 8.89
CA SER A 105 14.52 5.92 9.84
C SER A 105 15.52 6.97 9.33
N SER A 106 15.72 7.04 8.02
CA SER A 106 16.51 8.09 7.36
C SER A 106 15.77 9.43 7.35
N VAL A 107 14.49 9.41 6.96
CA VAL A 107 13.63 10.60 6.84
C VAL A 107 13.38 11.29 8.18
N ILE A 108 13.25 10.56 9.28
CA ILE A 108 13.10 11.17 10.62
C ILE A 108 14.26 12.13 10.94
N ARG A 109 15.45 11.90 10.35
CA ARG A 109 16.63 12.75 10.53
C ARG A 109 16.79 13.80 9.42
N SER A 110 16.49 13.44 8.17
CA SER A 110 16.73 14.31 7.02
C SER A 110 15.54 15.20 6.65
N GLY A 111 14.31 14.73 6.83
CA GLY A 111 13.09 15.30 6.26
C GLY A 111 12.87 14.98 4.77
N GLU A 112 13.83 14.31 4.12
CA GLU A 112 13.91 14.20 2.65
C GLU A 112 13.53 12.80 2.16
N TRP A 113 12.25 12.57 1.87
CA TRP A 113 11.73 11.26 1.44
C TRP A 113 12.42 10.70 0.20
N TYR A 114 12.45 11.47 -0.89
CA TYR A 114 12.97 11.02 -2.17
C TYR A 114 14.47 10.77 -2.14
N GLU A 115 15.23 11.65 -1.48
CA GLU A 115 16.66 11.45 -1.32
C GLU A 115 16.96 10.19 -0.49
N SER A 116 16.24 10.00 0.63
CA SER A 116 16.40 8.82 1.48
C SER A 116 16.05 7.52 0.76
N SER A 117 14.99 7.50 -0.06
CA SER A 117 14.62 6.33 -0.86
C SER A 117 15.60 6.08 -2.00
N ARG A 118 15.99 7.11 -2.75
CA ARG A 118 16.98 7.02 -3.84
C ARG A 118 18.29 6.47 -3.32
N LYS A 119 18.82 7.03 -2.23
CA LYS A 119 20.07 6.61 -1.64
C LYS A 119 20.05 5.13 -1.25
N LEU A 120 18.97 4.66 -0.62
CA LEU A 120 18.84 3.24 -0.28
C LEU A 120 18.85 2.36 -1.53
N HIS A 121 18.16 2.78 -2.60
CA HIS A 121 18.16 2.04 -3.86
C HIS A 121 19.55 2.01 -4.51
N GLU A 122 20.26 3.14 -4.54
CA GLU A 122 21.64 3.22 -5.07
C GLU A 122 22.62 2.34 -4.27
N GLU A 123 22.44 2.23 -2.95
CA GLU A 123 23.29 1.41 -2.08
C GLU A 123 23.00 -0.09 -2.17
N SER A 124 21.73 -0.48 -2.30
CA SER A 124 21.31 -1.89 -2.19
C SER A 124 20.92 -2.53 -3.52
N GLY A 125 20.39 -1.77 -4.47
CA GLY A 125 19.77 -2.26 -5.71
C GLY A 125 18.53 -3.15 -5.51
N MET A 126 18.06 -3.34 -4.27
CA MET A 126 17.03 -4.33 -3.92
C MET A 126 15.86 -3.63 -3.22
N THR A 127 15.19 -2.71 -3.93
CA THR A 127 14.04 -1.95 -3.40
C THR A 127 12.79 -2.12 -4.27
N ALA A 128 12.69 -3.22 -5.01
CA ALA A 128 11.54 -3.57 -5.86
C ALA A 128 10.44 -4.37 -5.11
N GLY A 129 10.46 -4.36 -3.77
CA GLY A 129 9.43 -5.01 -2.95
C GLY A 129 8.03 -4.42 -3.16
N ASN A 130 7.00 -5.16 -2.70
CA ASN A 130 5.59 -4.79 -2.85
C ASN A 130 5.14 -3.62 -1.94
N GLY A 131 6.01 -3.09 -1.08
CA GLY A 131 5.66 -2.09 -0.06
C GLY A 131 5.10 -0.77 -0.59
N ALA A 132 5.33 -0.45 -1.87
CA ALA A 132 4.66 0.64 -2.56
C ALA A 132 3.28 0.24 -3.12
N LEU A 133 3.17 -0.97 -3.66
CA LEU A 133 1.97 -1.49 -4.32
C LEU A 133 0.83 -1.72 -3.32
N MET A 134 1.12 -2.33 -2.17
CA MET A 134 0.12 -2.73 -1.16
C MET A 134 -0.79 -1.59 -0.69
N ARG A 135 -0.31 -0.34 -0.82
CA ARG A 135 -0.97 0.89 -0.37
C ARG A 135 -1.36 1.84 -1.49
N THR A 136 -1.31 1.41 -2.76
CA THR A 136 -1.50 2.29 -3.92
C THR A 136 -2.98 2.55 -4.27
N LEU A 137 -3.90 1.70 -3.82
CA LEU A 137 -5.33 1.76 -4.19
C LEU A 137 -5.97 3.17 -4.05
N PRO A 138 -5.73 3.95 -2.98
CA PRO A 138 -6.34 5.29 -2.83
C PRO A 138 -5.95 6.27 -3.94
N VAL A 139 -4.78 6.07 -4.56
CA VAL A 139 -4.31 6.89 -5.70
C VAL A 139 -5.26 6.74 -6.88
N GLY A 140 -5.61 5.51 -7.25
CA GLY A 140 -6.56 5.27 -8.35
C GLY A 140 -7.98 5.72 -8.01
N ILE A 141 -8.40 5.56 -6.76
CA ILE A 141 -9.71 6.03 -6.31
C ILE A 141 -9.80 7.55 -6.40
N VAL A 142 -8.79 8.31 -5.99
CA VAL A 142 -8.90 9.78 -5.95
C VAL A 142 -8.53 10.41 -7.30
N TYR A 143 -7.46 9.98 -7.95
CA TYR A 143 -6.98 10.61 -9.18
C TYR A 143 -7.55 9.96 -10.45
N GLY A 144 -8.00 8.70 -10.38
CA GLY A 144 -8.50 7.96 -11.54
C GLY A 144 -9.98 8.15 -11.84
N VAL A 145 -10.79 8.52 -10.84
CA VAL A 145 -12.24 8.77 -11.02
C VAL A 145 -12.63 10.26 -10.94
N SER A 146 -11.66 11.14 -10.69
CA SER A 146 -11.89 12.58 -10.54
C SER A 146 -11.59 13.35 -11.83
N GLU A 147 -11.83 14.67 -11.80
CA GLU A 147 -11.46 15.61 -12.86
C GLU A 147 -9.94 15.76 -13.10
N PHE A 148 -9.10 14.94 -12.44
CA PHE A 148 -7.63 14.91 -12.55
C PHE A 148 -7.07 13.66 -13.29
N PRO A 149 -7.64 13.21 -14.43
CA PRO A 149 -7.35 11.90 -15.01
C PRO A 149 -5.90 11.74 -15.54
N SER A 150 -5.19 12.84 -15.83
CA SER A 150 -3.79 12.79 -16.30
C SER A 150 -2.78 12.46 -15.20
N ASP A 151 -3.16 12.56 -13.93
CA ASP A 151 -2.19 12.61 -12.84
C ASP A 151 -2.09 11.28 -12.07
N THR A 152 -2.97 10.29 -12.29
CA THR A 152 -2.96 9.03 -11.52
C THR A 152 -1.60 8.32 -11.57
N LEU A 153 -1.01 8.19 -12.76
CA LEU A 153 0.29 7.54 -12.92
C LEU A 153 1.43 8.36 -12.31
N VAL A 154 1.35 9.69 -12.42
CA VAL A 154 2.33 10.61 -11.80
C VAL A 154 2.26 10.48 -10.28
N GLN A 155 1.06 10.56 -9.71
CA GLN A 155 0.85 10.44 -8.27
C GLN A 155 1.22 9.05 -7.75
N ALA A 156 0.92 7.98 -8.48
CA ALA A 156 1.34 6.62 -8.14
C ALA A 156 2.86 6.52 -8.07
N HIS A 157 3.55 7.14 -9.03
CA HIS A 157 5.01 7.17 -9.08
C HIS A 157 5.61 7.97 -7.93
N GLU A 158 5.11 9.18 -7.67
CA GLU A 158 5.57 10.06 -6.60
C GLU A 158 5.38 9.40 -5.22
N ILE A 159 4.20 8.80 -4.97
CA ILE A 159 3.90 8.12 -3.70
C ILE A 159 4.70 6.82 -3.54
N ALA A 160 4.94 6.07 -4.62
CA ALA A 160 5.81 4.88 -4.59
C ALA A 160 7.26 5.27 -4.20
N ARG A 161 7.81 6.28 -4.87
CA ARG A 161 9.17 6.82 -4.68
C ARG A 161 9.44 7.39 -3.30
N MET A 162 8.40 7.65 -2.50
CA MET A 162 8.61 8.00 -1.09
C MET A 162 9.43 6.93 -0.37
N THR A 163 9.29 5.65 -0.73
CA THR A 163 10.02 4.55 -0.06
C THR A 163 10.69 3.57 -1.01
N HIS A 164 10.14 3.38 -2.21
CA HIS A 164 10.66 2.46 -3.21
C HIS A 164 11.02 3.26 -4.46
N TRP A 165 12.31 3.63 -4.59
CA TRP A 165 12.82 4.38 -5.74
C TRP A 165 12.86 3.55 -7.03
N ASP A 166 12.80 2.23 -6.88
CA ASP A 166 12.85 1.30 -7.99
C ASP A 166 11.76 1.58 -9.04
N VAL A 167 12.17 1.54 -10.30
CA VAL A 167 11.28 1.69 -11.45
C VAL A 167 10.24 0.59 -11.50
N GLU A 168 10.59 -0.65 -11.13
CA GLU A 168 9.65 -1.77 -11.13
C GLU A 168 8.54 -1.59 -10.09
N ALA A 169 8.89 -1.12 -8.89
CA ALA A 169 7.91 -0.84 -7.83
C ALA A 169 6.90 0.22 -8.29
N SER A 170 7.39 1.30 -8.90
CA SER A 170 6.56 2.40 -9.40
C SER A 170 5.70 1.99 -10.60
N ALA A 171 6.29 1.25 -11.55
CA ALA A 171 5.57 0.74 -12.72
C ALA A 171 4.46 -0.23 -12.32
N THR A 172 4.70 -1.09 -11.34
CA THR A 172 3.71 -2.06 -10.85
C THR A 172 2.52 -1.35 -10.21
N CYS A 173 2.74 -0.26 -9.46
CA CYS A 173 1.65 0.58 -8.94
C CYS A 173 0.79 1.12 -10.08
N GLY A 174 1.41 1.70 -11.12
CA GLY A 174 0.69 2.21 -12.28
C GLY A 174 -0.10 1.13 -13.05
N LEU A 175 0.50 -0.06 -13.24
CA LEU A 175 -0.16 -1.19 -13.91
C LEU A 175 -1.36 -1.72 -13.12
N PHE A 176 -1.23 -1.85 -11.80
CA PHE A 176 -2.34 -2.25 -10.93
C PHE A 176 -3.51 -1.28 -11.04
N LEU A 177 -3.25 0.03 -10.99
CA LEU A 177 -4.28 1.05 -11.11
C LEU A 177 -4.91 1.09 -12.51
N ASN A 178 -4.12 0.88 -13.57
CA ASN A 178 -4.64 0.78 -14.92
C ASN A 178 -5.59 -0.42 -15.09
N GLY A 179 -5.24 -1.58 -14.54
CA GLY A 179 -6.10 -2.77 -14.57
C GLY A 179 -7.35 -2.66 -13.69
N ALA A 180 -7.27 -1.89 -12.59
CA ALA A 180 -8.37 -1.70 -11.65
C ALA A 180 -9.37 -0.60 -12.07
N PHE A 181 -8.93 0.41 -12.83
CA PHE A 181 -9.72 1.62 -13.10
C PHE A 181 -9.86 2.00 -14.59
N ILE A 182 -9.09 1.43 -15.53
CA ILE A 182 -9.18 1.75 -16.97
C ILE A 182 -9.98 0.66 -17.71
N ASP A 183 -11.24 0.49 -17.32
CA ASP A 183 -12.28 0.18 -18.29
C ASP A 183 -13.31 1.32 -18.22
N PRO A 184 -13.26 2.30 -19.16
CA PRO A 184 -14.23 3.38 -19.23
C PRO A 184 -15.69 2.87 -19.33
N SER A 185 -15.91 1.67 -19.88
CA SER A 185 -17.24 1.07 -20.01
C SER A 185 -17.85 0.58 -18.69
N VAL A 186 -17.04 0.55 -17.62
CA VAL A 186 -17.41 0.11 -16.26
C VAL A 186 -17.81 1.29 -15.36
N LEU A 187 -17.42 2.52 -15.73
CA LEU A 187 -17.79 3.76 -15.04
C LEU A 187 -19.02 4.44 -15.68
N GLU A 188 -19.36 4.11 -16.92
CA GLU A 188 -20.51 4.68 -17.65
C GLU A 188 -21.80 3.81 -17.62
N ARG A 189 -21.93 2.82 -16.72
CA ARG A 189 -23.15 1.99 -16.60
C ARG A 189 -23.66 1.77 -15.18
#